data_AF-A0A821YIP9-F1
#
_entry.id   AF-A0A821YIP9-F1
#
_cell.length_a   1.000
_cell.length_b   1.000
_cell.length_c   1.000
_cell.angle_alpha   90.00
_cell.angle_beta   90.00
_cell.angle_gamma   90.00
#
_symmetry.space_group_name_H-M   'P 1'
#
loop_
_entity.id
_entity.type
_entity.pdbx_description
1 polymer ?
#
loop_
_entity_poly.entity_id
_entity_poly.type
_entity_poly.pdbx_seq_one_letter_code
_entity_poly.pdbx_strand_id
1 'polypeptide(L)'
;MLSIEFLSQTANGSILYNGPITKQNQPEDYFSLQLLNGHLLIDLNFGNGKNIRRHLKTSGNLADGKWHVIEIRQMSTIEHILEILIDYCPLNSISKQYGECRFMIEFNEDAIFSTNRPLQLGGVALQENEINQQQLPMEYVGNFKGCIRNLRFADELYDLHVDLHSDQSVNLHEGCLLTDLKCQKLSCQSNNGICGADLYQVQCVCKPGRAGPTCTQETTSYDFTYDKQTWTGDRASYATFRHQHKPDNDLAY
;
A
#
# COMPACT_ATOMS: atom_id res chain seq x y z
N MET A 1 8.29 2.78 -9.06
CA MET A 1 7.35 2.92 -7.93
C MET A 1 6.92 1.53 -7.49
N LEU A 2 6.84 1.30 -6.19
CA LEU A 2 6.22 0.13 -5.57
C LEU A 2 4.98 0.60 -4.79
N SER A 3 3.85 -0.10 -4.89
CA SER A 3 2.65 0.19 -4.12
C SER A 3 1.99 -1.11 -3.68
N ILE A 4 1.43 -1.12 -2.47
CA ILE A 4 0.75 -2.29 -1.90
C ILE A 4 -0.35 -1.82 -0.96
N GLU A 5 -1.47 -2.55 -0.95
CA GLU A 5 -2.54 -2.37 0.03
C GLU A 5 -2.56 -3.53 1.01
N PHE A 6 -2.74 -3.23 2.29
CA PHE A 6 -2.89 -4.26 3.32
C PHE A 6 -3.96 -3.89 4.35
N LEU A 7 -4.47 -4.92 5.04
CA LEU A 7 -5.37 -4.80 6.18
C LEU A 7 -4.93 -5.80 7.25
N SER A 8 -4.78 -5.35 8.50
CA SER A 8 -4.32 -6.19 9.62
C SER A 8 -4.88 -5.72 10.96
N GLN A 9 -5.03 -6.65 11.92
CA GLN A 9 -5.20 -6.34 13.35
C GLN A 9 -3.98 -6.77 14.20
N THR A 10 -2.95 -7.33 13.54
CA THR A 10 -1.71 -7.73 14.20
C THR A 10 -0.68 -6.62 14.03
N ALA A 11 -0.18 -6.09 15.15
CA ALA A 11 0.74 -4.95 15.16
C ALA A 11 2.17 -5.25 14.68
N ASN A 12 2.51 -6.54 14.51
CA ASN A 12 3.84 -6.98 14.08
C ASN A 12 3.70 -7.97 12.92
N GLY A 13 4.48 -7.77 11.85
CA GLY A 13 4.62 -8.75 10.77
C GLY A 13 5.34 -8.19 9.54
N SER A 14 6.07 -9.06 8.83
CA SER A 14 6.77 -8.70 7.59
C SER A 14 5.80 -8.66 6.39
N ILE A 15 5.67 -7.49 5.77
CA ILE A 15 4.77 -7.26 4.64
C ILE A 15 5.48 -7.65 3.33
N LEU A 16 6.68 -7.11 3.12
CA LEU A 16 7.52 -7.39 1.96
C LEU A 16 8.96 -7.67 2.39
N TYR A 17 9.57 -8.63 1.71
CA TYR A 17 10.99 -8.91 1.86
C TYR A 17 11.62 -9.27 0.51
N ASN A 18 12.76 -8.65 0.19
CA ASN A 18 13.53 -9.01 -0.98
C ASN A 18 15.02 -8.97 -0.62
N GLY A 19 15.64 -10.15 -0.54
CA GLY A 19 17.01 -10.30 -0.04
C GLY A 19 17.35 -11.75 0.28
N PRO A 20 18.54 -12.00 0.87
CA PRO A 20 19.00 -13.35 1.20
C PRO A 20 18.34 -13.91 2.47
N ILE A 21 17.81 -15.14 2.38
CA ILE A 21 17.18 -15.86 3.49
C ILE A 21 18.16 -16.37 4.56
N THR A 22 19.47 -16.18 4.35
CA THR A 22 20.54 -16.53 5.28
C THR A 22 21.58 -15.42 5.30
N LYS A 23 21.96 -14.95 6.49
CA LYS A 23 23.02 -13.95 6.65
C LYS A 23 24.36 -14.55 6.25
N GLN A 24 24.97 -13.97 5.23
CA GLN A 24 26.33 -14.28 4.83
C GLN A 24 27.33 -13.37 5.55
N ASN A 25 28.63 -13.72 5.43
CA ASN A 25 29.72 -12.91 5.96
C ASN A 25 29.90 -11.58 5.21
N GLN A 26 29.41 -11.51 3.98
CA GLN A 26 29.40 -10.28 3.19
C GLN A 26 28.03 -9.60 3.30
N PRO A 27 27.99 -8.27 3.41
CA PRO A 27 26.73 -7.56 3.34
C PRO A 27 26.15 -7.71 1.93
N GLU A 28 24.87 -8.07 1.86
CA GLU A 28 24.11 -8.20 0.62
C GLU A 28 22.97 -7.19 0.61
N ASP A 29 22.53 -6.85 -0.59
CA ASP A 29 21.38 -5.99 -0.82
C ASP A 29 20.11 -6.63 -0.29
N TYR A 30 19.36 -5.87 0.50
CA TYR A 30 18.01 -6.26 0.86
C TYR A 30 17.07 -5.08 1.07
N PHE A 31 15.78 -5.36 0.88
CA PHE A 31 14.69 -4.47 1.21
C PHE A 31 13.70 -5.20 2.12
N SER A 32 13.32 -4.56 3.21
CA SER A 32 12.32 -5.03 4.16
C SER A 32 11.30 -3.95 4.44
N LEU A 33 10.03 -4.29 4.30
CA LEU A 33 8.91 -3.50 4.80
C LEU A 33 8.15 -4.35 5.82
N GLN A 34 8.11 -3.88 7.06
CA GLN A 34 7.49 -4.60 8.17
C GLN A 34 6.53 -3.67 8.91
N LEU A 35 5.55 -4.26 9.56
CA LEU A 35 4.75 -3.62 10.59
C LEU A 35 5.41 -3.92 11.93
N LEU A 36 5.74 -2.89 12.72
CA LEU A 36 6.32 -3.02 14.05
C LEU A 36 5.54 -2.12 15.00
N ASN A 37 4.91 -2.71 16.01
CA ASN A 37 4.04 -2.04 16.97
C ASN A 37 2.98 -1.14 16.30
N GLY A 38 2.45 -1.57 15.15
CA GLY A 38 1.41 -0.85 14.43
C GLY A 38 1.91 0.27 13.51
N HIS A 39 3.21 0.42 13.34
CA HIS A 39 3.81 1.43 12.49
C HIS A 39 4.75 0.79 11.46
N LEU A 40 5.09 1.49 10.38
CA LEU A 40 5.99 0.92 9.37
C LEU A 40 7.44 0.94 9.85
N LEU A 41 8.12 -0.18 9.67
CA LEU A 41 9.56 -0.30 9.74
C LEU A 41 10.08 -0.59 8.33
N ILE A 42 10.95 0.30 7.84
CA ILE A 42 11.71 0.08 6.61
C ILE A 42 13.15 -0.22 7.01
N ASP A 43 13.70 -1.28 6.42
CA ASP A 43 15.11 -1.66 6.56
C ASP A 43 15.68 -1.97 5.17
N LEU A 44 16.73 -1.24 4.81
CA LEU A 44 17.35 -1.25 3.49
C LEU A 44 18.86 -1.46 3.64
N ASN A 45 19.45 -2.31 2.82
CA ASN A 45 20.90 -2.42 2.68
C ASN A 45 21.25 -2.47 1.20
N PHE A 46 22.37 -1.84 0.85
CA PHE A 46 22.91 -1.73 -0.51
C PHE A 46 24.30 -2.37 -0.60
N GLY A 47 24.52 -3.47 0.13
CA GLY A 47 25.73 -4.29 0.04
C GLY A 47 26.99 -3.66 0.67
N ASN A 48 26.95 -2.40 1.07
CA ASN A 48 28.07 -1.67 1.68
C ASN A 48 28.18 -1.85 3.20
N GLY A 49 27.30 -2.64 3.81
CA GLY A 49 27.30 -2.93 5.25
C GLY A 49 26.65 -1.86 6.14
N LYS A 50 26.20 -0.73 5.59
CA LYS A 50 25.39 0.27 6.32
C LYS A 50 23.93 0.08 5.98
N ASN A 51 23.14 -0.36 6.96
CA ASN A 51 21.70 -0.47 6.80
C ASN A 51 20.99 0.86 7.13
N ILE A 52 20.02 1.22 6.31
CA ILE A 52 19.10 2.32 6.56
C ILE A 52 17.84 1.73 7.16
N ARG A 53 17.81 1.73 8.51
CA ARG A 53 16.64 1.33 9.27
C ARG A 53 15.89 2.55 9.77
N ARG A 54 14.60 2.64 9.45
CA ARG A 54 13.72 3.75 9.83
C ARG A 54 12.39 3.23 10.33
N HIS A 55 12.06 3.59 11.56
CA HIS A 55 10.74 3.38 12.16
C HIS A 55 9.88 4.61 11.87
N LEU A 56 8.94 4.48 10.94
CA LEU A 56 8.08 5.54 10.45
C LEU A 56 6.85 5.63 11.35
N LYS A 57 6.92 6.52 12.35
CA LYS A 57 5.83 6.73 13.30
C LYS A 57 4.66 7.43 12.61
N THR A 58 3.65 6.65 12.25
CA THR A 58 2.42 7.15 11.65
C THR A 58 1.51 7.82 12.68
N SER A 59 0.59 8.68 12.23
CA SER A 59 -0.39 9.35 13.11
C SER A 59 -1.30 8.38 13.86
N GLY A 60 -1.60 7.24 13.23
CA GLY A 60 -2.42 6.17 13.78
C GLY A 60 -1.75 4.81 13.63
N ASN A 61 -2.26 3.83 14.37
CA ASN A 61 -1.86 2.44 14.23
C ASN A 61 -2.39 1.88 12.90
N LEU A 62 -1.54 1.29 12.07
CA LEU A 62 -1.90 0.66 10.79
C LEU A 62 -2.41 -0.78 10.95
N ALA A 63 -2.31 -1.34 12.15
CA ALA A 63 -2.99 -2.58 12.55
C ALA A 63 -4.37 -2.28 13.14
N ASP A 64 -5.09 -1.28 12.59
CA ASP A 64 -6.40 -0.88 13.09
C ASP A 64 -7.53 -1.71 12.48
N GLY A 65 -7.29 -2.60 11.51
CA GLY A 65 -8.31 -3.37 10.81
C GLY A 65 -8.91 -2.68 9.59
N LYS A 66 -8.32 -1.58 9.11
CA LYS A 66 -8.70 -0.90 7.87
C LYS A 66 -7.69 -1.20 6.75
N TRP A 67 -8.11 -0.90 5.52
CA TRP A 67 -7.21 -0.94 4.38
C TRP A 67 -6.30 0.27 4.40
N HIS A 68 -5.00 0.03 4.37
CA HIS A 68 -3.98 1.04 4.18
C HIS A 68 -3.26 0.84 2.86
N VAL A 69 -2.92 1.92 2.17
CA VAL A 69 -2.07 1.90 0.98
C VAL A 69 -0.69 2.45 1.32
N ILE A 70 0.36 1.70 0.97
CA ILE A 70 1.74 2.16 1.04
C ILE A 70 2.23 2.38 -0.37
N GLU A 71 2.78 3.56 -0.65
CA GLU A 71 3.46 3.86 -1.91
C GLU A 71 4.91 4.22 -1.62
N ILE A 72 5.84 3.57 -2.30
CA ILE A 72 7.28 3.83 -2.21
C ILE A 72 7.76 4.30 -3.57
N ARG A 73 8.28 5.52 -3.61
CA ARG A 73 8.73 6.21 -4.82
C ARG A 73 10.14 6.69 -4.64
N GLN A 74 10.98 6.49 -5.64
CA GLN A 74 12.23 7.22 -5.75
C GLN A 74 11.91 8.57 -6.39
N MET A 75 12.03 9.66 -5.63
CA MET A 75 11.68 11.00 -6.12
C MET A 75 12.73 11.57 -7.07
N SER A 76 14.00 11.30 -6.77
CA SER A 76 15.13 11.76 -7.56
C SER A 76 16.24 10.71 -7.51
N THR A 77 16.82 10.41 -8.67
CA THR A 77 18.04 9.60 -8.77
C THR A 77 19.29 10.40 -8.42
N ILE A 78 19.20 11.73 -8.34
CA ILE A 78 20.31 12.65 -8.05
C ILE A 78 20.34 12.99 -6.56
N GLU A 79 19.18 13.16 -5.92
CA GLU A 79 19.11 13.49 -4.50
C GLU A 79 19.03 12.23 -3.62
N HIS A 80 18.94 11.04 -4.22
CA HIS A 80 18.93 9.76 -3.52
C HIS A 80 17.89 9.71 -2.40
N ILE A 81 16.64 10.06 -2.73
CA ILE A 81 15.53 10.11 -1.78
C ILE A 81 14.44 9.10 -2.15
N LEU A 82 14.13 8.24 -1.18
CA LEU A 82 12.91 7.44 -1.18
C LEU A 82 11.81 8.20 -0.44
N GLU A 83 10.74 8.51 -1.15
CA GLU A 83 9.48 8.96 -0.59
C GLU A 83 8.60 7.74 -0.28
N ILE A 84 8.11 7.67 0.96
CA ILE A 84 7.06 6.75 1.36
C ILE A 84 5.81 7.55 1.69
N LEU A 85 4.70 7.18 1.05
CA LEU A 85 3.37 7.70 1.32
C LEU A 85 2.51 6.60 1.92
N ILE A 86 1.70 6.99 2.90
CA ILE A 86 0.77 6.14 3.60
C ILE A 86 -0.61 6.79 3.44
N ASP A 87 -1.54 6.03 2.89
CA ASP A 87 -2.90 6.49 2.57
C ASP A 87 -2.90 7.80 1.76
N TYR A 88 -3.92 8.62 1.98
CA TYR A 88 -4.00 9.94 1.38
C TYR A 88 -3.20 10.95 2.21
N CYS A 89 -2.13 11.49 1.62
CA CYS A 89 -1.28 12.49 2.27
C CYS A 89 -1.23 13.80 1.44
N PRO A 90 -2.05 14.81 1.77
CA PRO A 90 -2.16 16.05 0.98
C PRO A 90 -0.88 16.89 0.99
N LEU A 91 -0.56 17.53 -0.15
CA LEU A 91 0.67 18.30 -0.36
C LEU A 91 0.73 19.60 0.47
N ASN A 92 -0.43 20.17 0.82
CA ASN A 92 -0.54 21.47 1.49
C ASN A 92 -0.42 21.40 3.02
N SER A 93 -0.10 20.23 3.59
CA SER A 93 0.10 20.07 5.03
C SER A 93 1.44 20.64 5.47
N ILE A 94 1.53 21.97 5.52
CA ILE A 94 2.71 22.73 5.90
C ILE A 94 3.14 22.33 7.33
N SER A 95 4.33 21.75 7.41
CA SER A 95 5.22 21.68 8.58
C SER A 95 5.00 20.67 9.72
N LYS A 96 3.84 20.02 9.90
CA LYS A 96 3.67 19.02 11.00
C LYS A 96 3.24 17.61 10.59
N GLN A 97 2.60 17.44 9.43
CA GLN A 97 2.09 16.14 8.95
C GLN A 97 3.06 15.37 8.03
N TYR A 98 4.14 16.03 7.59
CA TYR A 98 5.27 15.42 6.87
C TYR A 98 6.02 14.34 7.68
N GLY A 99 5.63 14.08 8.92
CA GLY A 99 6.20 13.01 9.74
C GLY A 99 5.20 11.93 10.12
N GLU A 100 3.99 11.92 9.53
CA GLU A 100 2.90 11.02 9.94
C GLU A 100 2.33 10.18 8.78
N CYS A 101 2.27 10.71 7.56
CA CYS A 101 1.78 10.00 6.36
C CYS A 101 2.71 10.09 5.14
N ARG A 102 3.76 10.91 5.21
CA ARG A 102 4.79 11.06 4.17
C ARG A 102 6.13 10.97 4.87
N PHE A 103 7.09 10.26 4.30
CA PHE A 103 8.41 10.10 4.88
C PHE A 103 9.46 10.17 3.78
N MET A 104 10.51 10.93 4.02
CA MET A 104 11.64 11.06 3.12
C MET A 104 12.83 10.34 3.74
N ILE A 105 13.37 9.36 3.02
CA ILE A 105 14.55 8.61 3.44
C ILE A 105 15.66 8.89 2.43
N GLU A 106 16.66 9.63 2.88
CA GLU A 106 17.89 9.87 2.15
C GLU A 106 18.80 8.63 2.22
N PHE A 107 19.41 8.28 1.09
CA PHE A 107 20.40 7.24 0.94
C PHE A 107 21.63 7.77 0.17
N ASN A 108 22.73 7.01 0.16
CA ASN A 108 23.99 7.48 -0.44
C ASN A 108 23.96 7.46 -1.97
N GLU A 109 24.83 8.27 -2.60
CA GLU A 109 24.84 8.39 -4.07
C GLU A 109 25.23 7.09 -4.81
N ASP A 110 26.13 6.31 -4.22
CA ASP A 110 26.63 5.04 -4.78
C ASP A 110 25.69 3.85 -4.53
N ALA A 111 24.55 4.06 -3.85
CA ALA A 111 23.67 2.98 -3.45
C ALA A 111 22.72 2.59 -4.61
N ILE A 112 23.11 1.54 -5.32
CA ILE A 112 22.27 0.87 -6.32
C ILE A 112 21.71 -0.39 -5.66
N PHE A 113 20.38 -0.50 -5.61
CA PHE A 113 19.73 -1.73 -5.14
C PHE A 113 19.70 -2.75 -6.27
N SER A 114 20.43 -3.85 -6.11
CA SER A 114 20.44 -4.96 -7.06
C SER A 114 20.33 -6.28 -6.33
N THR A 115 19.19 -6.93 -6.51
CA THR A 115 18.96 -8.28 -5.99
C THR A 115 18.33 -9.15 -7.07
N ASN A 116 18.79 -10.40 -7.13
CA ASN A 116 18.27 -11.43 -8.02
C ASN A 116 17.34 -12.42 -7.28
N ARG A 117 16.91 -12.04 -6.08
CA ARG A 117 16.04 -12.87 -5.23
C ARG A 117 14.57 -12.57 -5.53
N PRO A 118 13.66 -13.53 -5.34
CA PRO A 118 12.24 -13.28 -5.45
C PRO A 118 11.77 -12.29 -4.37
N LEU A 119 10.77 -11.47 -4.72
CA LEU A 119 10.04 -10.67 -3.75
C LEU A 119 9.12 -11.60 -2.94
N GLN A 120 9.28 -11.60 -1.62
CA GLN A 120 8.50 -12.41 -0.70
C GLN A 120 7.45 -11.54 -0.03
N LEU A 121 6.24 -12.08 0.09
CA LEU A 121 5.06 -11.39 0.61
C LEU A 121 4.58 -12.06 1.90
N GLY A 122 4.26 -11.24 2.90
CA GLY A 122 3.66 -11.70 4.15
C GLY A 122 4.57 -12.52 5.08
N GLY A 123 5.84 -12.70 4.72
CA GLY A 123 6.78 -13.50 5.48
C GLY A 123 8.10 -13.71 4.73
N VAL A 124 8.92 -14.58 5.30
CA VAL A 124 10.16 -15.06 4.67
C VAL A 124 10.12 -16.58 4.64
N ALA A 125 10.43 -17.17 3.49
CA ALA A 125 10.54 -18.61 3.27
C ALA A 125 11.78 -19.16 3.99
N LEU A 126 11.70 -19.24 5.31
CA LEU A 126 12.68 -19.88 6.17
C LEU A 126 12.55 -21.40 6.01
N GLN A 127 13.67 -22.09 5.86
CA GLN A 127 13.64 -23.55 5.75
C GLN A 127 13.51 -24.14 7.17
N GLU A 128 12.46 -24.96 7.38
CA GLU A 128 12.12 -25.55 8.68
C GLU A 128 13.27 -26.35 9.31
N ASN A 129 14.18 -26.89 8.49
CA ASN A 129 15.29 -27.71 8.95
C ASN A 129 16.50 -26.92 9.51
N GLU A 130 16.51 -25.59 9.37
CA GLU A 130 17.65 -24.74 9.75
C GLU A 130 17.27 -23.55 10.63
N ILE A 131 16.12 -23.60 11.32
CA ILE A 131 15.61 -22.51 12.18
C ILE A 131 16.64 -22.05 13.24
N ASN A 132 17.55 -22.93 13.67
CA ASN A 132 18.60 -22.61 14.64
C ASN A 132 19.86 -21.95 14.03
N GLN A 133 20.00 -21.89 12.70
CA GLN A 133 21.18 -21.37 12.01
C GLN A 133 20.87 -20.24 11.00
N GLN A 134 19.61 -20.10 10.57
CA GLN A 134 19.20 -19.03 9.65
C GLN A 134 19.00 -17.71 10.39
N GLN A 135 20.09 -16.95 10.54
CA GLN A 135 20.00 -15.56 10.94
C GLN A 135 19.66 -14.73 9.70
N LEU A 136 18.55 -14.00 9.70
CA LEU A 136 18.25 -13.06 8.63
C LEU A 136 19.16 -11.82 8.71
N PRO A 137 19.42 -11.12 7.60
CA PRO A 137 20.26 -9.91 7.60
C PRO A 137 19.55 -8.69 8.23
N MET A 138 18.29 -8.83 8.63
CA MET A 138 17.49 -7.85 9.37
C MET A 138 16.86 -8.45 10.62
N GLU A 139 16.36 -7.57 11.49
CA GLU A 139 15.48 -7.96 12.58
C GLU A 139 14.11 -8.33 12.02
N TYR A 140 13.79 -9.63 12.07
CA TYR A 140 12.54 -10.17 11.58
C TYR A 140 11.49 -10.19 12.69
N VAL A 141 10.38 -9.49 12.47
CA VAL A 141 9.33 -9.28 13.49
C VAL A 141 8.18 -10.30 13.41
N GLY A 142 8.33 -11.35 12.58
CA GLY A 142 7.35 -12.42 12.38
C GLY A 142 6.58 -12.32 11.06
N ASN A 143 5.75 -13.34 10.79
CA ASN A 143 4.90 -13.39 9.61
C ASN A 143 3.73 -12.40 9.73
N PHE A 144 3.37 -11.76 8.61
CA PHE A 144 2.18 -10.93 8.53
C PHE A 144 0.91 -11.77 8.66
N LYS A 145 -0.09 -11.19 9.31
CA LYS A 145 -1.41 -11.80 9.50
C LYS A 145 -2.47 -10.78 9.13
N GLY A 146 -3.04 -10.93 7.94
CA GLY A 146 -4.00 -9.99 7.39
C GLY A 146 -4.26 -10.27 5.92
N CYS A 147 -4.80 -9.27 5.23
CA CYS A 147 -5.08 -9.32 3.80
C CYS A 147 -4.13 -8.38 3.06
N ILE A 148 -3.69 -8.79 1.86
CA ILE A 148 -2.84 -8.01 0.96
C ILE A 148 -3.51 -7.97 -0.41
N ARG A 149 -3.50 -6.82 -1.08
CA ARG A 149 -3.98 -6.68 -2.46
C ARG A 149 -3.28 -5.55 -3.21
N ASN A 150 -3.57 -5.43 -4.49
CA ASN A 150 -3.13 -4.32 -5.34
C ASN A 150 -1.61 -4.10 -5.32
N LEU A 151 -0.82 -5.18 -5.29
CA LEU A 151 0.64 -5.08 -5.42
C LEU A 151 0.99 -4.54 -6.82
N ARG A 152 1.65 -3.39 -6.85
CA ARG A 152 2.12 -2.76 -8.07
C ARG A 152 3.61 -2.51 -8.00
N PHE A 153 4.33 -2.88 -9.04
CA PHE A 153 5.75 -2.57 -9.19
C PHE A 153 6.03 -2.10 -10.61
N ALA A 154 6.70 -0.96 -10.75
CA ALA A 154 6.98 -0.33 -12.04
C ALA A 154 5.72 -0.17 -12.92
N ASP A 155 4.62 0.29 -12.30
CA ASP A 155 3.29 0.49 -12.90
C ASP A 155 2.54 -0.78 -13.34
N GLU A 156 3.15 -1.95 -13.19
CA GLU A 156 2.48 -3.23 -13.42
C GLU A 156 1.74 -3.72 -12.18
N LEU A 157 0.55 -4.27 -12.37
CA LEU A 157 -0.25 -4.91 -11.32
C LEU A 157 0.05 -6.41 -11.33
N TYR A 158 0.47 -6.94 -10.17
CA TYR A 158 0.81 -8.35 -10.02
C TYR A 158 -0.40 -9.14 -9.54
N ASP A 159 -0.65 -10.27 -10.20
CA ASP A 159 -1.71 -11.21 -9.80
C ASP A 159 -1.22 -12.13 -8.67
N LEU A 160 -1.63 -11.82 -7.44
CA LEU A 160 -1.27 -12.58 -6.24
C LEU A 160 -1.96 -13.95 -6.17
N HIS A 161 -2.96 -14.23 -7.02
CA HIS A 161 -3.64 -15.53 -7.04
C HIS A 161 -2.74 -16.63 -7.61
N VAL A 162 -1.87 -16.31 -8.56
CA VAL A 162 -0.98 -17.28 -9.20
C VAL A 162 0.02 -17.86 -8.20
N ASP A 163 0.46 -17.05 -7.23
CA ASP A 163 1.45 -17.44 -6.23
C ASP A 163 0.90 -18.39 -5.14
N LEU A 164 -0.43 -18.53 -5.00
CA LEU A 164 -1.07 -19.49 -4.09
C LEU A 164 -0.69 -20.95 -4.39
N HIS A 165 -0.26 -21.25 -5.62
CA HIS A 165 -0.08 -22.61 -6.11
C HIS A 165 1.38 -23.09 -6.09
N SER A 166 2.30 -22.31 -5.50
CA SER A 166 3.68 -22.75 -5.30
C SER A 166 3.84 -23.51 -3.98
N ASP A 167 4.72 -24.52 -3.94
CA ASP A 167 5.08 -25.26 -2.70
C ASP A 167 5.70 -24.37 -1.61
N GLN A 168 5.94 -23.09 -1.90
CA GLN A 168 6.54 -22.10 -1.00
C GLN A 168 5.48 -21.24 -0.28
N SER A 169 4.21 -21.34 -0.67
CA SER A 169 3.11 -20.58 -0.08
C SER A 169 2.43 -21.39 1.02
N VAL A 170 2.47 -20.89 2.26
CA VAL A 170 1.89 -21.55 3.44
C VAL A 170 0.86 -20.65 4.11
N ASN A 171 -0.28 -21.21 4.50
CA ASN A 171 -1.38 -20.49 5.18
C ASN A 171 -1.95 -19.29 4.38
N LEU A 172 -1.93 -19.37 3.05
CA LEU A 172 -2.48 -18.37 2.16
C LEU A 172 -3.88 -18.81 1.70
N HIS A 173 -4.84 -17.89 1.68
CA HIS A 173 -6.21 -18.12 1.21
C HIS A 173 -6.59 -17.06 0.19
N GLU A 174 -7.39 -17.45 -0.80
CA GLU A 174 -7.95 -16.51 -1.77
C GLU A 174 -8.96 -15.57 -1.06
N GLY A 175 -8.93 -14.30 -1.45
CA GLY A 175 -9.82 -13.27 -0.91
C GLY A 175 -9.42 -12.82 0.49
N CYS A 176 -10.34 -12.07 1.11
CA CYS A 176 -10.19 -11.56 2.45
C CYS A 176 -11.48 -11.85 3.23
N LEU A 177 -11.53 -13.02 3.88
CA LEU A 177 -12.75 -13.63 4.42
C LEU A 177 -13.67 -12.66 5.17
N LEU A 178 -13.13 -11.85 6.09
CA LEU A 178 -13.94 -10.95 6.92
C LEU A 178 -14.54 -9.80 6.11
N THR A 179 -13.82 -9.25 5.13
CA THR A 179 -14.34 -8.19 4.25
C THR A 179 -15.32 -8.79 3.23
N ASP A 180 -15.03 -9.99 2.73
CA ASP A 180 -15.86 -10.68 1.75
C ASP A 180 -17.23 -11.05 2.34
N LEU A 181 -17.26 -11.54 3.59
CA LEU A 181 -18.51 -11.82 4.32
C LEU A 181 -19.37 -10.57 4.51
N LYS A 182 -18.77 -9.38 4.69
CA LYS A 182 -19.53 -8.12 4.72
C LYS A 182 -20.06 -7.76 3.34
N CYS A 183 -19.25 -7.94 2.31
CA CYS A 183 -19.65 -7.68 0.93
C CYS A 183 -20.74 -8.63 0.42
N GLN A 184 -20.81 -9.87 0.91
CA GLN A 184 -21.92 -10.77 0.62
C GLN A 184 -23.27 -10.23 1.12
N LYS A 185 -23.28 -9.41 2.16
CA LYS A 185 -24.50 -8.81 2.73
C LYS A 185 -24.91 -7.51 2.01
N LEU A 186 -24.00 -6.86 1.28
CA LEU A 186 -24.26 -5.61 0.57
C LEU A 186 -24.22 -5.84 -0.95
N SER A 187 -25.38 -5.79 -1.60
CA SER A 187 -25.45 -5.84 -3.06
C SER A 187 -25.26 -4.45 -3.66
N CYS A 188 -24.05 -4.14 -4.10
CA CYS A 188 -23.82 -3.07 -5.07
C CYS A 188 -24.43 -3.53 -6.39
N GLN A 189 -25.39 -2.79 -6.95
CA GLN A 189 -26.15 -3.24 -8.13
C GLN A 189 -25.21 -3.82 -9.19
N SER A 190 -25.50 -5.05 -9.64
CA SER A 190 -24.60 -5.84 -10.49
C SER A 190 -24.14 -5.00 -11.68
N ASN A 191 -22.82 -4.75 -11.73
CA ASN A 191 -22.08 -3.96 -12.72
C ASN A 191 -21.95 -2.45 -12.51
N ASN A 192 -22.66 -1.83 -11.56
CA ASN A 192 -22.62 -0.37 -11.34
C ASN A 192 -21.63 0.08 -10.26
N GLY A 193 -21.05 -0.87 -9.52
CA GLY A 193 -20.06 -0.59 -8.49
C GLY A 193 -19.33 -1.85 -8.05
N ILE A 194 -18.35 -1.65 -7.16
CA ILE A 194 -17.58 -2.71 -6.52
C ILE A 194 -17.80 -2.57 -5.01
N CYS A 195 -18.05 -3.67 -4.31
CA CYS A 195 -18.13 -3.63 -2.86
C CYS A 195 -16.73 -3.45 -2.27
N GLY A 196 -16.55 -2.42 -1.44
CA GLY A 196 -15.38 -2.20 -0.62
C GLY A 196 -15.74 -2.36 0.85
N ALA A 197 -15.01 -3.21 1.57
CA ALA A 197 -15.20 -3.41 3.00
C ALA A 197 -13.85 -3.43 3.73
N ASP A 198 -13.87 -2.97 4.97
CA ASP A 198 -12.86 -3.28 5.97
C ASP A 198 -13.50 -4.04 7.14
N LEU A 199 -12.80 -4.19 8.28
CA LEU A 199 -13.35 -4.95 9.41
C LEU A 199 -14.53 -4.26 10.11
N TYR A 200 -14.76 -2.97 9.87
CA TYR A 200 -15.79 -2.17 10.51
C TYR A 200 -16.89 -1.77 9.53
N GLN A 201 -16.52 -1.18 8.39
CA GLN A 201 -17.46 -0.61 7.43
C GLN A 201 -17.53 -1.41 6.13
N VAL A 202 -18.63 -1.23 5.42
CA VAL A 202 -18.86 -1.76 4.08
C VAL A 202 -19.61 -0.72 3.26
N GLN A 203 -19.16 -0.50 2.03
CA GLN A 203 -19.74 0.48 1.13
C GLN A 203 -19.60 0.06 -0.33
N CYS A 204 -20.45 0.60 -1.18
CA CYS A 204 -20.31 0.45 -2.62
C CYS A 204 -19.48 1.59 -3.20
N VAL A 205 -18.37 1.23 -3.85
CA VAL A 205 -17.60 2.16 -4.68
C VAL A 205 -18.22 2.18 -6.06
N CYS A 206 -18.95 3.24 -6.37
CA CYS A 206 -19.70 3.35 -7.62
C CYS A 206 -18.79 3.67 -8.80
N LYS A 207 -19.11 3.06 -9.95
CA LYS A 207 -18.47 3.39 -11.23
C LYS A 207 -18.87 4.80 -11.67
N PRO A 208 -18.07 5.46 -12.53
CA PRO A 208 -18.43 6.76 -13.10
C PRO A 208 -19.84 6.74 -13.69
N GLY A 209 -20.61 7.81 -13.45
CA GLY A 209 -22.02 7.89 -13.86
C GLY A 209 -23.03 7.36 -12.84
N ARG A 210 -22.57 6.74 -11.74
CA ARG A 210 -23.42 6.14 -10.70
C ARG A 210 -23.14 6.73 -9.32
N ALA A 211 -24.17 6.77 -8.47
CA ALA A 211 -24.13 7.30 -7.12
C ALA A 211 -25.11 6.57 -6.18
N GLY A 212 -25.09 6.97 -4.91
CA GLY A 212 -25.91 6.42 -3.84
C GLY A 212 -25.29 5.17 -3.19
N PRO A 213 -25.87 4.69 -2.06
CA PRO A 213 -25.28 3.65 -1.22
C PRO A 213 -25.17 2.27 -1.91
N THR A 214 -25.95 2.05 -2.97
CA THR A 214 -25.97 0.80 -3.75
C THR A 214 -25.66 1.01 -5.24
N CYS A 215 -25.20 2.22 -5.62
CA CYS A 215 -24.88 2.60 -7.00
C CYS A 215 -26.05 2.51 -7.98
N THR A 216 -27.28 2.71 -7.48
CA THR A 216 -28.50 2.67 -8.30
C THR A 216 -28.84 4.01 -8.93
N GLN A 217 -28.39 5.11 -8.34
CA GLN A 217 -28.73 6.46 -8.79
C GLN A 217 -27.77 6.87 -9.91
N GLU A 218 -28.29 7.53 -10.95
CA GLU A 218 -27.44 8.16 -11.96
C GLU A 218 -26.92 9.49 -11.43
N THR A 219 -25.66 9.80 -11.72
CA THR A 219 -25.11 11.12 -11.40
C THR A 219 -25.72 12.18 -12.30
N THR A 220 -25.99 13.37 -11.76
CA THR A 220 -26.42 14.51 -12.55
C THR A 220 -25.31 14.92 -13.54
N SER A 221 -25.60 14.87 -14.84
CA SER A 221 -24.70 15.40 -15.86
C SER A 221 -24.64 16.92 -15.75
N TYR A 222 -23.44 17.48 -15.68
CA TYR A 222 -23.23 18.91 -15.79
C TYR A 222 -22.64 19.24 -17.16
N ASP A 223 -23.27 20.15 -17.87
CA ASP A 223 -22.75 20.70 -19.12
C ASP A 223 -22.12 22.06 -18.82
N PHE A 224 -20.80 22.14 -18.98
CA PHE A 224 -20.04 23.38 -18.77
C PHE A 224 -20.36 24.48 -19.80
N THR A 225 -21.17 24.21 -20.82
CA THR A 225 -21.54 25.18 -21.86
C THR A 225 -22.62 26.19 -21.44
N TYR A 226 -23.24 26.05 -20.26
CA TYR A 226 -24.35 26.92 -19.84
C TYR A 226 -23.91 28.24 -19.18
N ASP A 227 -22.63 28.37 -18.78
CA ASP A 227 -22.09 29.63 -18.25
C ASP A 227 -21.40 30.44 -19.36
N LYS A 228 -22.23 31.00 -20.26
CA LYS A 228 -21.81 31.64 -21.52
C LYS A 228 -21.24 33.05 -21.40
N GLN A 229 -21.10 33.64 -20.22
CA GLN A 229 -20.74 35.07 -20.15
C GLN A 229 -19.25 35.38 -20.31
N THR A 230 -18.34 34.39 -20.33
CA THR A 230 -16.90 34.69 -20.31
C THR A 230 -16.01 33.69 -21.06
N TRP A 231 -16.46 33.09 -22.17
CA TRP A 231 -15.55 32.17 -22.86
C TRP A 231 -15.68 32.09 -24.40
N THR A 232 -14.54 32.23 -25.07
CA THR A 232 -14.35 32.19 -26.52
C THR A 232 -13.26 31.17 -26.89
N GLY A 233 -13.63 29.93 -27.25
CA GLY A 233 -12.76 29.08 -28.07
C GLY A 233 -12.68 27.60 -27.71
N ASP A 234 -13.52 26.81 -28.39
CA ASP A 234 -13.36 25.39 -28.78
C ASP A 234 -13.05 24.26 -27.76
N ARG A 235 -14.10 23.42 -27.64
CA ARG A 235 -14.16 21.94 -27.58
C ARG A 235 -14.12 21.20 -26.25
N ALA A 236 -14.87 20.09 -26.30
CA ALA A 236 -15.28 19.20 -25.23
C ALA A 236 -14.12 18.76 -24.33
N SER A 237 -14.27 19.04 -23.04
CA SER A 237 -13.44 18.51 -21.97
C SER A 237 -14.33 17.61 -21.11
N TYR A 238 -14.06 16.30 -21.09
CA TYR A 238 -14.60 15.43 -20.06
C TYR A 238 -13.62 15.39 -18.89
N ALA A 239 -14.11 15.64 -17.67
CA ALA A 239 -13.36 15.40 -16.45
C ALA A 239 -13.68 14.00 -15.93
N THR A 240 -12.66 13.19 -15.68
CA THR A 240 -12.78 11.94 -14.93
C THR A 240 -12.55 12.25 -13.46
N PHE A 241 -13.54 12.00 -12.60
CA PHE A 241 -13.39 12.14 -11.17
C PHE A 241 -12.89 10.82 -10.57
N ARG A 242 -11.77 10.87 -9.84
CA ARG A 242 -11.36 9.81 -8.92
C ARG A 242 -11.89 10.18 -7.55
N HIS A 243 -12.79 9.37 -6.99
CA HIS A 243 -13.30 9.60 -5.64
C HIS A 243 -12.15 9.42 -4.64
N GLN A 244 -11.52 10.50 -4.19
CA GLN A 244 -10.65 10.48 -3.02
C GLN A 244 -11.56 10.65 -1.80
N HIS A 245 -11.60 9.63 -0.95
CA HIS A 245 -12.36 9.68 0.30
C HIS A 245 -11.74 10.75 1.21
N LYS A 246 -12.36 11.93 1.27
CA LYS A 246 -12.07 12.93 2.31
C LYS A 246 -12.90 12.52 3.54
N PRO A 247 -12.32 12.33 4.74
CA PRO A 247 -13.13 12.16 5.93
C PRO A 247 -13.93 13.44 6.18
N ASP A 248 -15.25 13.31 6.31
CA ASP A 248 -16.16 14.41 6.64
C ASP A 248 -15.80 14.98 8.02
N ASN A 249 -15.07 16.09 8.03
CA ASN A 249 -14.96 16.98 9.20
C ASN A 249 -14.63 18.39 8.70
N ASP A 250 -15.58 19.01 8.01
CA ASP A 250 -15.64 20.47 7.84
C ASP A 250 -16.97 20.94 8.45
N LEU A 251 -17.00 21.07 9.78
CA LEU A 251 -17.98 21.93 10.45
C LEU A 251 -17.55 23.37 10.20
N ALA A 252 -18.40 24.09 9.47
CA ALA A 252 -18.26 25.49 9.13
C ALA A 252 -18.11 26.40 10.35
N TYR A 253 -17.16 27.33 10.28
CA TYR A 253 -17.28 28.70 10.81
C TYR A 253 -16.61 29.66 9.83
#